data_AF-C4Z3U0-F1
#
_entry.id   AF-C4Z3U0-F1
#
_cell.length_a   1.000
_cell.length_b   1.000
_cell.length_c   1.000
_cell.angle_alpha   90.00
_cell.angle_beta   90.00
_cell.angle_gamma   90.00
#
_symmetry.space_group_name_H-M   'P 1'
#
loop_
_entity.id
_entity.type
_entity.pdbx_description
1 polymer ?
#
loop_
_entity_poly.entity_id
_entity_poly.type
_entity_poly.pdbx_seq_one_letter_code
_entity_poly.pdbx_strand_id
1 'polypeptide(L)'
;MSEETLFEKLGVKYIEKDGIFYPLITLGGEENSTDVGKYGRMWMDYIQKEYPQRYRSLVRFGKLHDKATKVNEVAYELLEDIENEWLRKHKPKQSNSFVEMYQLRTQARMIAEEVVLHDVVNCFH
;
A
#
# COMPACT_ATOMS: atom_id res chain seq x y z
N MET A 1 -50.24 12.47 8.60
CA MET A 1 -49.16 11.95 7.73
C MET A 1 -47.88 12.57 8.27
N SER A 2 -47.02 11.78 8.89
CA SER A 2 -45.71 12.25 9.35
C SER A 2 -44.89 12.68 8.13
N GLU A 3 -44.45 13.94 8.11
CA GLU A 3 -43.59 14.43 7.04
C GLU A 3 -42.22 13.75 7.14
N GLU A 4 -41.74 13.20 6.02
CA GLU A 4 -40.39 12.65 5.92
C GLU A 4 -39.36 13.77 6.06
N THR A 5 -38.33 13.50 6.86
CA THR A 5 -37.19 14.38 7.05
C THR A 5 -36.38 14.53 5.74
N LEU A 6 -35.59 15.60 5.65
CA LEU A 6 -34.69 15.83 4.52
C LEU A 6 -33.74 14.63 4.28
N PHE A 7 -33.28 13.98 5.36
CA PHE A 7 -32.34 12.87 5.28
C PHE A 7 -33.00 11.55 4.85
N GLU A 8 -34.24 11.30 5.26
CA GLU A 8 -35.04 10.16 4.77
C GLU A 8 -35.30 10.29 3.27
N LYS A 9 -35.58 11.51 2.78
CA LYS A 9 -35.68 11.79 1.33
C LYS A 9 -34.39 11.55 0.57
N LEU A 10 -33.23 11.67 1.24
CA LEU A 10 -31.91 11.35 0.70
C LEU A 10 -31.55 9.85 0.84
N GLY A 11 -32.46 9.02 1.36
CA GLY A 11 -32.29 7.56 1.48
C GLY A 11 -31.62 7.09 2.78
N VAL A 12 -31.41 7.98 3.75
CA VAL A 12 -30.88 7.59 5.07
C VAL A 12 -31.96 6.87 5.87
N LYS A 13 -31.66 5.66 6.33
CA LYS A 13 -32.54 4.88 7.22
C LYS A 13 -32.22 5.17 8.67
N TYR A 14 -33.19 5.04 9.56
CA TYR A 14 -33.02 5.25 11.00
C TYR A 14 -33.43 4.02 11.81
N ILE A 15 -32.82 3.84 12.98
CA ILE A 15 -33.23 2.89 14.02
C ILE A 15 -33.57 3.67 15.30
N GLU A 16 -34.76 3.40 15.85
CA GLU A 16 -35.20 4.03 17.09
C GLU A 16 -34.65 3.26 18.30
N LYS A 17 -34.01 3.97 19.23
CA LYS A 17 -33.62 3.45 20.55
C LYS A 17 -33.90 4.53 21.60
N ASP A 18 -34.68 4.17 22.63
CA ASP A 18 -35.06 5.06 23.73
C ASP A 18 -35.69 6.39 23.27
N GLY A 19 -36.49 6.36 22.20
CA GLY A 19 -37.13 7.55 21.61
C GLY A 19 -36.18 8.45 20.80
N ILE A 20 -34.93 8.02 20.58
CA ILE A 20 -33.93 8.72 19.75
C ILE A 20 -33.72 7.92 18.45
N PHE A 21 -33.83 8.60 17.31
CA PHE A 21 -33.60 8.02 15.98
C PHE A 21 -32.12 8.12 15.58
N TYR A 22 -31.43 6.98 15.57
CA TYR A 22 -30.04 6.89 15.14
C TYR A 22 -29.97 6.54 13.65
N PRO A 23 -29.21 7.27 12.82
CA PRO A 23 -29.05 6.90 11.42
C PRO A 23 -28.34 5.55 11.30
N LEU A 24 -28.86 4.67 10.44
CA LEU A 24 -28.23 3.44 9.99
C LEU A 24 -27.11 3.81 9.02
N ILE A 25 -25.98 4.22 9.58
CA ILE A 25 -24.75 4.45 8.83
C ILE A 25 -24.18 3.07 8.52
N THR A 26 -24.52 2.52 7.36
CA THR A 26 -23.71 1.45 6.78
C THR A 26 -22.37 2.09 6.42
N LEU A 27 -21.26 1.64 7.01
CA LEU A 27 -19.96 1.93 6.42
C LEU A 27 -20.00 1.36 5.00
N GLY A 28 -20.27 2.24 4.01
CA GLY A 28 -20.25 1.92 2.59
C GLY A 28 -18.82 1.74 2.08
N GLY A 29 -18.02 0.99 2.82
CA GLY A 29 -16.75 0.47 2.39
C GLY A 29 -16.82 -1.01 2.69
N GLU A 30 -16.97 -1.81 1.64
CA GLU A 30 -16.33 -3.11 1.68
C GLU A 30 -14.92 -2.85 2.21
N GLU A 31 -14.55 -3.44 3.34
CA GLU A 31 -13.15 -3.64 3.68
C GLU A 31 -12.62 -4.58 2.60
N ASN A 32 -12.46 -4.06 1.39
CA ASN A 32 -11.67 -4.66 0.37
C ASN A 32 -10.28 -4.59 0.96
N SER A 33 -9.89 -5.69 1.61
CA SER A 33 -8.53 -6.02 1.97
C SER A 33 -7.76 -6.17 0.65
N THR A 34 -7.64 -5.05 -0.05
CA THR A 34 -7.01 -4.96 -1.35
C THR A 34 -5.56 -5.19 -1.04
N ASP A 35 -5.00 -6.28 -1.56
CA ASP A 35 -3.60 -6.61 -1.31
C ASP A 35 -2.72 -5.49 -1.88
N VAL A 36 -2.16 -4.67 -0.99
CA VAL A 36 -1.26 -3.55 -1.33
C VAL A 36 0.16 -4.03 -1.65
N GLY A 37 0.42 -5.34 -1.60
CA GLY A 37 1.72 -5.94 -1.86
C GLY A 37 2.72 -5.85 -0.71
N LYS A 38 3.91 -6.43 -0.91
CA LYS A 38 4.98 -6.54 0.09
C LYS A 38 5.41 -5.16 0.59
N TYR A 39 5.84 -4.29 -0.33
CA TYR A 39 6.40 -2.99 0.03
C TYR A 39 5.32 -1.99 0.48
N GLY A 40 4.10 -2.12 -0.03
CA GLY A 40 2.96 -1.34 0.44
C GLY A 40 2.65 -1.61 1.92
N ARG A 41 2.66 -2.88 2.34
CA ARG A 41 2.50 -3.26 3.76
C ARG A 41 3.63 -2.70 4.63
N MET A 42 4.89 -2.87 4.19
CA MET A 42 6.04 -2.35 4.93
C MET A 42 5.97 -0.83 5.10
N TRP A 43 5.52 -0.13 4.06
CA TRP A 43 5.32 1.32 4.11
C TRP A 43 4.19 1.73 5.07
N MET A 44 3.08 0.99 5.08
CA MET A 44 2.00 1.23 6.04
C MET A 44 2.49 1.06 7.49
N ASP A 45 3.29 0.02 7.77
CA ASP A 45 3.89 -0.19 9.09
C ASP A 45 4.85 0.94 9.47
N TYR A 46 5.68 1.39 8.51
CA TYR A 46 6.63 2.48 8.70
C TYR A 46 5.92 3.80 9.01
N ILE A 47 4.95 4.20 8.19
CA ILE A 47 4.26 5.49 8.36
C ILE A 47 3.37 5.52 9.61
N GLN A 48 2.85 4.36 10.04
CA GLN A 48 2.11 4.24 11.30
C GLN A 48 3.01 4.50 12.52
N LYS A 49 4.26 3.99 12.49
CA LYS A 49 5.23 4.13 13.59
C LYS A 49 5.88 5.51 13.61
N GLU A 50 6.44 5.95 12.49
CA GLU A 50 7.23 7.19 12.41
C GLU A 50 6.36 8.43 12.24
N TYR A 51 5.23 8.34 11.54
CA TYR A 51 4.37 9.48 11.19
C TYR A 51 2.88 9.24 11.52
N PRO A 52 2.52 8.98 12.79
CA PRO A 52 1.17 8.56 13.17
C PRO A 52 0.07 9.56 12.81
N GLN A 53 0.37 10.87 12.79
CA GLN A 53 -0.60 11.89 12.38
C GLN A 53 -0.92 11.81 10.88
N ARG A 54 0.10 11.54 10.07
CA ARG A 54 -0.07 11.38 8.63
C ARG A 54 -0.82 10.10 8.30
N TYR A 55 -0.48 9.00 8.97
CA TYR A 55 -1.23 7.74 8.89
C TYR A 55 -2.72 7.97 9.19
N ARG A 56 -3.05 8.62 10.32
CA ARG A 56 -4.45 8.96 10.67
C ARG A 56 -5.14 9.82 9.61
N SER A 57 -4.44 10.78 9.03
CA SER A 57 -4.99 11.61 7.94
C SER A 57 -5.30 10.76 6.71
N LEU A 58 -4.41 9.86 6.32
CA LEU A 58 -4.61 8.97 5.16
C LEU A 58 -5.78 8.01 5.38
N VAL A 59 -5.89 7.43 6.57
CA VAL A 59 -7.04 6.59 6.98
C VAL A 59 -8.33 7.40 6.92
N ARG A 60 -8.36 8.60 7.52
CA ARG A 60 -9.56 9.45 7.56
C ARG A 60 -10.06 9.81 6.17
N PHE A 61 -9.16 10.03 5.22
CA PHE A 61 -9.52 10.35 3.84
C PHE A 61 -9.67 9.12 2.94
N GLY A 62 -9.51 7.90 3.47
CA GLY A 62 -9.59 6.66 2.69
C GLY A 62 -8.47 6.47 1.65
N LYS A 63 -7.36 7.22 1.76
CA LYS A 63 -6.26 7.25 0.77
C LYS A 63 -5.09 6.32 1.11
N LEU A 64 -5.15 5.62 2.24
CA LEU A 64 -4.04 4.82 2.74
C LEU A 64 -3.67 3.69 1.78
N HIS A 65 -4.66 2.89 1.37
CA HIS A 65 -4.46 1.76 0.47
C HIS A 65 -3.99 2.21 -0.92
N ASP A 66 -4.62 3.23 -1.50
CA ASP A 66 -4.19 3.80 -2.80
C ASP A 66 -2.72 4.25 -2.79
N LYS A 67 -2.29 4.88 -1.69
CA LYS A 67 -0.90 5.33 -1.54
C LYS A 67 0.04 4.14 -1.36
N ALA A 68 -0.36 3.13 -0.57
CA ALA A 68 0.42 1.93 -0.35
C ALA A 68 0.60 1.10 -1.64
N THR A 69 -0.44 0.98 -2.47
CA THR A 69 -0.35 0.32 -3.78
C THR A 69 0.64 1.03 -4.69
N LYS A 70 0.59 2.37 -4.77
CA LYS A 70 1.56 3.16 -5.55
C LYS A 70 2.99 3.00 -5.05
N VAL A 71 3.18 2.97 -3.73
CA VAL A 71 4.50 2.70 -3.13
C VAL A 71 5.01 1.32 -3.54
N ASN A 72 4.13 0.32 -3.57
CA ASN A 72 4.50 -1.03 -4.02
C ASN A 72 4.87 -1.08 -5.50
N GLU A 73 4.13 -0.39 -6.37
CA GLU A 73 4.45 -0.28 -7.81
C GLU A 73 5.83 0.34 -8.02
N VAL A 74 6.09 1.52 -7.44
CA VAL A 74 7.39 2.21 -7.54
C VAL A 74 8.53 1.36 -6.97
N ALA A 75 8.29 0.64 -5.89
CA ALA A 75 9.27 -0.27 -5.30
C ALA A 75 9.67 -1.40 -6.26
N TYR A 76 8.71 -1.99 -6.99
CA TYR A 76 9.01 -3.03 -7.96
C TYR A 76 9.67 -2.50 -9.23
N GLU A 77 9.28 -1.31 -9.71
CA GLU A 77 9.96 -0.64 -10.83
C GLU A 77 11.44 -0.40 -10.50
N LEU A 78 11.73 0.19 -9.34
CA LEU A 78 13.12 0.43 -8.91
C LEU A 78 13.90 -0.88 -8.72
N LEU A 79 13.25 -1.93 -8.22
CA LEU A 79 13.87 -3.24 -8.05
C LEU A 79 14.31 -3.81 -9.40
N GLU A 80 13.42 -3.77 -10.40
CA GLU A 80 13.71 -4.26 -11.74
C GLU A 80 14.82 -3.45 -12.42
N ASP A 81 14.82 -2.12 -12.27
CA ASP A 81 15.86 -1.25 -12.82
C ASP A 81 17.25 -1.60 -12.27
N ILE A 82 17.37 -1.76 -10.94
CA ILE A 82 18.64 -2.11 -10.29
C ILE A 82 19.11 -3.50 -10.73
N GLU A 83 18.21 -4.48 -10.80
CA GLU A 83 18.56 -5.83 -11.24
C GLU A 83 19.06 -5.86 -12.68
N ASN A 84 18.37 -5.16 -13.58
CA ASN A 84 18.73 -5.07 -14.99
C ASN A 84 20.06 -4.33 -15.18
N GLU A 85 20.27 -3.23 -14.45
CA GLU A 85 21.56 -2.53 -14.46
C GLU A 85 22.70 -3.41 -13.97
N TRP A 86 22.48 -4.16 -12.88
CA TRP A 86 23.49 -5.04 -12.30
C TRP A 86 23.89 -6.16 -13.27
N LEU A 87 22.91 -6.82 -13.88
CA LEU A 87 23.14 -7.90 -14.85
C LEU A 87 23.75 -7.39 -16.16
N ARG A 88 23.53 -6.13 -16.53
CA ARG A 88 24.21 -5.51 -17.68
C ARG A 88 25.69 -5.29 -17.40
N LYS A 89 26.02 -4.85 -16.17
CA LYS A 89 27.40 -4.59 -15.73
C LYS A 89 28.17 -5.89 -15.43
N HIS A 90 27.50 -6.90 -14.88
CA HIS A 90 28.12 -8.16 -14.46
C HIS A 90 27.60 -9.33 -15.29
N LYS A 91 28.49 -9.91 -16.11
CA LYS A 91 28.21 -11.13 -16.89
C LYS A 91 28.92 -12.33 -16.27
N PRO A 92 28.32 -13.53 -16.33
CA PRO A 92 28.99 -14.75 -15.90
C PRO A 92 30.23 -15.01 -16.78
N LYS A 93 31.26 -15.61 -16.20
CA LYS A 93 32.49 -15.95 -16.93
C LYS A 93 32.23 -17.10 -17.89
N GLN A 94 31.40 -18.04 -17.46
CA GLN A 94 30.89 -19.13 -18.29
C GLN A 94 29.42 -18.87 -18.61
N SER A 95 29.10 -18.64 -19.89
CA SER A 95 27.75 -18.29 -20.33
C SER A 95 26.67 -19.32 -19.94
N ASN A 96 27.04 -20.58 -19.71
CA ASN A 96 26.13 -21.68 -19.38
C ASN A 96 26.17 -22.08 -17.89
N SER A 97 26.90 -21.36 -17.04
CA SER A 97 26.97 -21.70 -15.62
C SER A 97 25.73 -21.19 -14.88
N PHE A 98 24.85 -22.13 -14.53
CA PHE A 98 23.65 -21.84 -13.74
C PHE A 98 24.00 -21.22 -12.37
N VAL A 99 25.06 -21.73 -11.71
CA VAL A 99 25.46 -21.28 -10.36
C VAL A 99 25.96 -19.84 -10.38
N GLU A 100 26.80 -19.47 -11.36
CA GLU A 100 27.30 -18.10 -11.47
C GLU A 100 26.16 -17.10 -11.74
N MET A 101 25.25 -17.45 -12.65
CA MET A 101 24.08 -16.62 -12.95
C MET A 101 23.17 -16.45 -11.72
N TYR A 102 22.93 -17.54 -10.98
CA TYR A 102 22.14 -17.51 -9.75
C TYR A 102 22.76 -16.59 -8.69
N GLN A 103 24.08 -16.68 -8.48
CA GLN A 103 24.80 -15.81 -7.54
C GLN A 103 24.69 -14.33 -7.93
N LEU A 104 24.88 -13.99 -9.20
CA LEU A 104 24.76 -12.61 -9.68
C LEU A 104 23.34 -12.04 -9.47
N ARG A 105 22.30 -12.83 -9.77
CA ARG A 105 20.91 -12.44 -9.53
C ARG A 105 20.59 -12.28 -8.05
N THR A 106 21.14 -13.16 -7.21
CA THR A 106 20.95 -13.07 -5.75
C THR A 106 21.59 -11.80 -5.20
N GLN A 107 22.80 -11.48 -5.64
CA GLN A 107 23.47 -10.22 -5.27
C GLN A 107 22.68 -9.00 -5.74
N ALA A 108 22.21 -9.01 -6.99
CA ALA A 108 21.38 -7.94 -7.53
C ALA A 108 20.11 -7.72 -6.71
N ARG A 109 19.40 -8.82 -6.38
CA ARG A 109 18.20 -8.80 -5.54
C ARG A 109 18.48 -8.21 -4.16
N MET A 110 19.56 -8.63 -3.50
CA MET A 110 19.89 -8.12 -2.16
C MET A 110 20.13 -6.61 -2.17
N ILE A 111 20.91 -6.12 -3.14
CA ILE A 111 21.19 -4.68 -3.29
C ILE A 111 19.89 -3.93 -3.61
N ALA A 112 19.10 -4.44 -4.55
CA ALA A 112 17.84 -3.82 -4.94
C ALA A 112 16.84 -3.73 -3.77
N GLU A 113 16.72 -4.79 -2.98
CA GLU A 113 15.85 -4.78 -1.79
C GLU A 113 16.31 -3.76 -0.74
N GLU A 114 17.61 -3.64 -0.48
CA GLU A 114 18.16 -2.64 0.44
C GLU A 114 17.82 -1.21 0.00
N VAL A 115 18.05 -0.91 -1.28
CA VAL A 115 17.78 0.41 -1.87
C VAL A 115 16.29 0.73 -1.84
N VAL A 116 15.42 -0.22 -2.22
CA VAL A 116 13.96 -0.03 -2.20
C VAL A 116 13.45 0.28 -0.79
N LEU A 117 13.99 -0.39 0.24
CA LEU A 117 13.60 -0.10 1.61
C LEU A 117 14.00 1.31 2.03
N HIS A 118 15.22 1.75 1.67
CA HIS A 118 15.71 3.07 2.03
C HIS A 118 14.99 4.18 1.25
N ASP A 119 14.98 4.11 -0.07
CA ASP A 119 14.59 5.21 -0.95
C ASP A 119 13.08 5.28 -1.18
N VAL A 120 12.37 4.15 -1.11
CA VAL A 120 10.94 4.11 -1.37
C VAL A 120 10.17 3.99 -0.07
N VAL A 121 10.38 2.93 0.69
CA VAL A 121 9.58 2.63 1.90
C VAL A 121 9.82 3.68 3.00
N ASN A 122 11.09 4.04 3.25
CA ASN A 122 11.44 4.93 4.35
C ASN A 122 11.43 6.42 3.98
N CYS A 123 11.21 6.81 2.73
CA CYS A 123 11.24 8.22 2.30
C CYS A 123 9.94 8.72 1.65
N PHE A 124 9.03 7.85 1.20
CA PHE A 124 7.71 8.26 0.73
C PHE A 124 6.84 8.71 1.91
N HIS A 125 6.99 9.95 2.33
CA HIS A 125 6.07 10.57 3.27
C HIS A 125 4.95 11.15 2.44
#